data_AF-A0A9D3UX26-F1
#
_entry.id   AF-A0A9D3UX26-F1
#
_cell.length_a   1.000
_cell.length_b   1.000
_cell.length_c   1.000
_cell.angle_alpha   90.00
_cell.angle_beta   90.00
_cell.angle_gamma   90.00
#
_symmetry.space_group_name_H-M   'P 1'
#
loop_
_entity.id
_entity.type
_entity.pdbx_description
1 polymer ?
#
loop_
_entity_poly.entity_id
_entity_poly.type
_entity_poly.pdbx_seq_one_letter_code
_entity_poly.pdbx_strand_id
1 'polypeptide(L)'
;MDGAVEYLGRANEKPEILELLQSNNSDGVCVLSIVGLGGMGKTTLAQLVYDDPSINESFDHKAWVCVSDEFDAVNITKTILKSIDADSRDVNDLNLLQAKMKGKLSGKRKDEPQNL
;
A
#
# COMPACT_ATOMS: atom_id res chain seq x y z
N MET A 1 -23.69 14.81 3.09
CA MET A 1 -23.19 15.21 4.42
C MET A 1 -21.82 14.58 4.53
N ASP A 2 -20.81 15.27 4.01
CA ASP A 2 -19.42 14.82 4.09
C ASP A 2 -18.89 15.19 5.47
N GLY A 3 -19.07 14.27 6.42
CA GLY A 3 -18.47 14.39 7.73
C GLY A 3 -16.98 14.12 7.61
N ALA A 4 -16.18 15.16 7.41
CA ALA A 4 -14.74 15.06 7.57
C ALA A 4 -14.45 14.59 9.00
N VAL A 5 -13.95 13.37 9.15
CA VAL A 5 -13.47 12.88 10.43
C VAL A 5 -12.18 13.65 10.73
N GLU A 6 -12.25 14.59 11.67
CA GLU A 6 -11.10 15.35 12.10
C GLU A 6 -10.34 14.56 13.18
N TYR A 7 -9.09 14.20 12.89
CA TYR A 7 -8.25 13.44 13.81
C TYR A 7 -7.35 14.39 14.60
N LEU A 8 -7.75 14.68 15.84
CA LEU A 8 -7.03 15.59 16.72
C LEU A 8 -5.73 14.94 17.24
N GLY A 9 -4.63 15.70 17.26
CA GLY A 9 -3.37 15.29 17.90
C GLY A 9 -2.36 14.54 17.00
N ARG A 10 -2.66 14.32 15.71
CA ARG A 10 -1.73 13.71 14.73
C ARG A 10 -1.17 14.69 13.71
N ALA A 11 -1.24 15.98 14.02
CA ALA A 11 -0.89 17.06 13.11
C ALA A 11 0.59 17.07 12.70
N ASN A 12 1.48 16.48 13.52
CA ASN A 12 2.91 16.41 13.23
C ASN A 12 3.30 15.08 12.56
N GLU A 13 2.76 13.96 13.03
CA GLU A 13 3.19 12.64 12.55
C GLU A 13 2.72 12.36 11.11
N LYS A 14 1.51 12.78 10.75
CA LYS A 14 0.99 12.60 9.39
C LYS A 14 1.88 13.27 8.33
N PRO A 15 2.18 14.58 8.40
CA PRO A 15 3.01 15.23 7.38
C PRO A 15 4.45 14.68 7.33
N GLU A 16 5.04 14.33 8.47
CA GLU A 16 6.37 13.71 8.51
C GLU A 16 6.40 12.38 7.74
N ILE A 17 5.38 11.54 7.91
CA ILE A 17 5.27 10.27 7.17
C ILE A 17 5.05 10.53 5.67
N LEU A 18 4.22 11.50 5.31
CA LEU A 18 3.99 11.85 3.90
C LEU A 18 5.28 12.32 3.22
N GLU A 19 6.05 13.18 3.89
CA GLU A 19 7.34 13.66 3.39
C GLU A 19 8.33 12.50 3.22
N LEU A 20 8.41 11.58 4.18
CA LEU A 20 9.23 10.37 4.03
C LEU A 20 8.80 9.55 2.81
N LEU A 21 7.50 9.29 2.63
CA LEU A 21 7.02 8.48 1.50
C LEU A 21 7.27 9.15 0.14
N GLN A 22 7.21 10.48 0.06
CA GLN A 22 7.39 11.25 -1.19
C GLN A 22 8.86 11.56 -1.50
N SER A 23 9.70 11.72 -0.48
CA SER A 23 11.12 12.03 -0.65
C SER A 23 11.97 10.81 -1.04
N ASN A 24 11.44 9.60 -0.81
CA ASN A 24 12.10 8.34 -1.13
C ASN A 24 12.11 8.06 -2.65
N ASN A 25 13.03 8.72 -3.35
CA ASN A 25 13.36 8.50 -4.76
C ASN A 25 14.46 7.43 -4.97
N SER A 26 14.70 6.57 -3.97
CA SER A 26 15.66 5.48 -4.11
C SER A 26 15.08 4.36 -4.96
N ASP A 27 15.88 3.75 -5.84
CA ASP A 27 15.52 2.56 -6.65
C ASP A 27 15.28 1.27 -5.80
N GLY A 28 15.00 1.41 -4.50
CA GLY A 28 14.91 0.33 -3.52
C GLY A 28 13.58 0.28 -2.78
N VAL A 29 13.51 -0.59 -1.76
CA VAL A 29 12.34 -0.77 -0.91
C VAL A 29 12.45 0.08 0.35
N CYS A 30 11.48 0.95 0.59
CA CYS A 30 11.33 1.68 1.86
C CYS A 30 10.38 0.92 2.80
N VAL A 31 10.77 0.77 4.07
CA VAL A 31 9.94 0.15 5.12
C VAL A 31 9.78 1.13 6.27
N LEU A 32 8.54 1.50 6.56
CA LEU A 32 8.18 2.37 7.68
C LEU A 32 7.44 1.56 8.75
N SER A 33 7.90 1.65 10.00
CA SER A 33 7.29 0.97 11.14
C SER A 33 6.62 1.98 12.09
N ILE A 34 5.35 1.76 12.42
CA ILE A 34 4.63 2.55 13.44
C ILE A 34 4.53 1.71 14.72
N VAL A 35 5.22 2.13 15.77
CA VAL A 35 5.34 1.38 17.04
C VAL A 35 4.78 2.20 18.20
N GLY A 36 4.19 1.51 19.18
CA GLY A 36 3.59 2.14 20.35
C GLY A 36 2.62 1.22 21.08
N LEU A 37 2.20 1.62 22.27
CA LEU A 37 1.30 0.83 23.13
C LEU A 37 -0.06 0.53 22.46
N GLY A 38 -0.77 -0.47 23.00
CA GLY A 38 -2.14 -0.78 22.59
C GLY A 38 -3.08 0.42 22.76
N GLY A 39 -4.05 0.59 21.86
CA GLY A 39 -5.01 1.70 21.93
C GLY A 39 -4.48 3.07 21.47
N MET A 40 -3.19 3.19 21.15
CA MET A 40 -2.58 4.45 20.69
C MET A 40 -2.92 4.85 19.25
N GLY A 41 -3.90 4.25 18.59
CA GLY A 41 -4.32 4.67 17.23
C GLY A 41 -3.27 4.48 16.12
N LYS A 42 -2.35 3.53 16.23
CA LYS A 42 -1.32 3.25 15.21
C LYS A 42 -1.92 2.93 13.84
N THR A 43 -2.88 2.00 13.82
CA THR A 43 -3.62 1.63 12.62
C THR A 43 -4.37 2.84 12.04
N THR A 44 -4.92 3.69 12.91
CA THR A 44 -5.59 4.93 12.50
C THR A 44 -4.62 5.90 11.82
N LEU A 45 -3.41 6.07 12.34
CA LEU A 45 -2.38 6.90 11.70
C LEU A 45 -1.96 6.35 10.33
N ALA A 46 -1.76 5.03 10.22
CA ALA A 46 -1.47 4.39 8.95
C ALA A 46 -2.61 4.57 7.93
N GLN A 47 -3.88 4.45 8.35
CA GLN A 47 -5.04 4.70 7.49
C GLN A 47 -5.10 6.15 7.02
N LEU A 48 -4.87 7.10 7.92
CA LEU A 48 -4.83 8.53 7.60
C LEU A 48 -3.82 8.93 6.54
N VAL A 49 -2.68 8.25 6.52
CA VAL A 49 -1.64 8.41 5.49
C VAL A 49 -2.04 7.66 4.23
N TYR A 50 -2.50 6.41 4.35
CA TYR A 50 -2.86 5.56 3.22
C TYR A 50 -3.98 6.17 2.37
N ASP A 51 -4.97 6.81 3.01
CA ASP A 51 -6.11 7.45 2.35
C ASP A 51 -5.83 8.90 1.90
N ASP A 52 -4.63 9.43 2.19
CA ASP A 52 -4.29 10.80 1.82
C ASP A 52 -4.25 10.96 0.28
N PRO A 53 -4.89 12.01 -0.27
CA PRO A 53 -4.91 12.26 -1.71
C PRO A 53 -3.52 12.31 -2.33
N SER A 54 -2.52 12.87 -1.64
CA SER A 54 -1.16 12.98 -2.19
C SER A 54 -0.48 11.61 -2.35
N ILE A 55 -0.86 10.62 -1.53
CA ILE A 55 -0.41 9.23 -1.67
C ILE A 55 -1.13 8.56 -2.84
N ASN A 56 -2.43 8.84 -3.05
CA ASN A 56 -3.17 8.33 -4.22
C ASN A 56 -2.56 8.78 -5.55
N GLU A 57 -2.01 10.00 -5.60
CA GLU A 57 -1.36 10.55 -6.79
C GLU A 57 0.06 10.03 -7.00
N SER A 58 0.74 9.61 -5.93
CA SER A 58 2.16 9.20 -5.97
C SER A 58 2.35 7.70 -6.22
N PHE A 59 1.35 6.86 -5.93
CA PHE A 59 1.47 5.40 -6.00
C PHE A 59 0.43 4.78 -6.95
N ASP A 60 0.89 4.16 -8.03
CA ASP A 60 0.03 3.46 -9.02
C ASP A 60 -0.76 2.30 -8.39
N HIS A 61 -0.19 1.68 -7.36
CA HIS A 61 -0.74 0.50 -6.70
C HIS A 61 -0.67 0.66 -5.19
N LYS A 62 -1.77 0.32 -4.52
CA LYS A 62 -1.86 0.31 -3.07
C LYS A 62 -2.65 -0.92 -2.61
N ALA A 63 -2.26 -1.47 -1.47
CA ALA A 63 -2.97 -2.56 -0.84
C ALA A 63 -2.97 -2.37 0.68
N TRP A 64 -4.07 -2.77 1.31
CA TRP A 64 -4.22 -2.80 2.75
C TRP A 64 -4.59 -4.23 3.18
N VAL A 65 -3.77 -4.85 4.02
CA VAL A 65 -3.99 -6.21 4.49
C VAL A 65 -3.86 -6.28 6.01
N CYS A 66 -4.78 -6.99 6.65
CA CYS A 66 -4.66 -7.36 8.05
C CYS A 66 -4.07 -8.77 8.11
N VAL A 67 -3.04 -8.96 8.93
CA VAL A 67 -2.42 -10.27 9.16
C VAL A 67 -2.88 -10.79 10.51
N SER A 68 -3.57 -11.92 10.52
CA SER A 68 -3.99 -12.64 11.73
C SER A 68 -2.83 -13.40 12.38
N ASP A 69 -3.03 -13.83 13.62
CA ASP A 69 -2.08 -14.72 14.33
C ASP A 69 -1.87 -16.04 13.57
N GLU A 70 -2.93 -16.55 12.94
CA GLU A 70 -2.84 -17.62 11.96
C GLU A 70 -2.27 -17.05 10.65
N PHE A 71 -0.96 -17.18 10.48
CA PHE A 71 -0.25 -16.70 9.31
C PHE A 71 -0.49 -17.62 8.09
N ASP A 72 -1.05 -17.05 7.02
CA ASP A 72 -1.26 -17.74 5.75
C ASP A 72 -0.71 -16.90 4.60
N ALA A 73 0.51 -17.22 4.17
CA ALA A 73 1.19 -16.51 3.08
C ALA A 73 0.40 -16.55 1.76
N VAL A 74 -0.34 -17.64 1.47
CA VAL A 74 -1.11 -17.77 0.24
C VAL A 74 -2.27 -16.80 0.27
N ASN A 75 -3.06 -16.80 1.34
CA ASN A 75 -4.21 -15.90 1.47
C ASN A 75 -3.82 -14.43 1.58
N ILE A 76 -2.72 -14.12 2.27
CA ILE A 76 -2.18 -12.75 2.33
C ILE A 76 -1.77 -12.28 0.92
N THR A 77 -0.99 -13.09 0.19
CA THR A 77 -0.53 -12.72 -1.16
C THR A 77 -1.70 -12.58 -2.14
N LYS A 78 -2.72 -13.45 -2.05
CA LYS A 78 -3.96 -13.31 -2.83
C LYS A 78 -4.69 -12.02 -2.54
N THR A 79 -4.81 -11.65 -1.26
CA THR A 79 -5.52 -10.44 -0.85
C THR A 79 -4.83 -9.21 -1.42
N ILE A 80 -3.50 -9.14 -1.31
CA ILE A 80 -2.71 -8.06 -1.89
C ILE A 80 -2.84 -8.04 -3.42
N LEU A 81 -2.72 -9.19 -4.09
CA LEU A 81 -2.83 -9.27 -5.55
C LEU A 81 -4.21 -8.81 -6.05
N LYS A 82 -5.29 -9.17 -5.36
CA LYS A 82 -6.64 -8.70 -5.69
C LYS A 82 -6.81 -7.18 -5.50
N SER A 83 -6.11 -6.57 -4.54
CA SER A 83 -6.11 -5.11 -4.37
C SER A 83 -5.45 -4.37 -5.53
N ILE A 84 -4.41 -4.94 -6.14
CA ILE A 84 -3.66 -4.30 -7.24
C ILE A 84 -4.09 -4.79 -8.64
N ASP A 85 -4.75 -5.93 -8.72
CA ASP A 85 -5.22 -6.59 -9.95
C ASP A 85 -6.54 -7.31 -9.68
N ALA A 86 -7.65 -6.57 -9.78
CA ALA A 86 -8.99 -7.07 -9.47
C ALA A 86 -9.41 -8.28 -10.34
N ASP A 87 -8.89 -8.35 -11.57
CA ASP A 87 -9.16 -9.44 -12.53
C ASP A 87 -8.25 -10.66 -12.34
N SER A 88 -7.39 -10.65 -11.31
CA SER A 88 -6.47 -11.76 -11.06
C SER A 88 -7.23 -13.06 -10.78
N ARG A 89 -6.96 -14.08 -11.60
CA ARG A 89 -7.55 -15.42 -11.40
C ARG A 89 -7.16 -15.99 -10.05
N ASP A 90 -8.12 -16.61 -9.38
CA ASP A 90 -7.89 -17.31 -8.12
C ASP A 90 -6.94 -18.51 -8.34
N VAL A 91 -5.84 -18.50 -7.59
CA VAL A 91 -4.73 -19.45 -7.71
C VAL A 91 -4.23 -19.77 -6.32
N ASN A 92 -4.12 -21.06 -5.96
CA ASN A 92 -3.66 -21.51 -4.65
C ASN A 92 -2.14 -21.79 -4.57
N ASP A 93 -1.38 -21.44 -5.62
CA ASP A 93 0.06 -21.64 -5.68
C ASP A 93 0.80 -20.33 -5.38
N LEU A 94 1.61 -20.33 -4.31
CA LEU A 94 2.31 -19.14 -3.84
C LEU A 94 3.32 -18.62 -4.88
N ASN A 95 4.02 -19.50 -5.59
CA ASN A 95 5.01 -19.10 -6.58
C ASN A 95 4.35 -18.37 -7.76
N LEU A 96 3.22 -18.88 -8.23
CA LEU A 96 2.45 -18.26 -9.30
C LEU A 96 1.84 -16.92 -8.86
N LEU A 97 1.37 -16.81 -7.62
CA LEU A 97 0.91 -15.55 -7.05
C LEU A 97 2.04 -14.51 -6.99
N GLN A 98 3.22 -14.89 -6.50
CA GLN A 98 4.39 -14.02 -6.44
C GLN A 98 4.88 -13.60 -7.83
N ALA A 99 4.88 -14.51 -8.81
CA ALA A 99 5.25 -14.20 -10.19
C ALA A 99 4.29 -13.18 -10.83
N LYS A 100 2.98 -13.36 -10.64
CA LYS A 100 1.96 -12.40 -11.09
C LYS A 100 2.13 -11.03 -10.42
N MET A 101 2.31 -11.03 -9.10
CA MET A 101 2.50 -9.81 -8.33
C MET A 101 3.75 -9.05 -8.79
N LYS A 102 4.87 -9.75 -9.00
CA LYS A 102 6.09 -9.16 -9.56
C LYS A 102 5.83 -8.52 -10.93
N GLY A 103 5.11 -9.19 -11.81
CA GLY A 103 4.78 -8.66 -13.14
C GLY A 103 3.88 -7.42 -13.10
N LYS A 104 3.01 -7.30 -12.10
CA LYS A 104 2.15 -6.11 -11.90
C LYS A 104 2.91 -4.95 -11.29
N LEU A 105 3.80 -5.21 -10.33
CA LEU A 105 4.59 -4.19 -9.63
C LEU A 105 5.84 -3.74 -10.40
N SER A 106 6.36 -4.55 -11.32
CA SER A 106 7.37 -4.08 -12.27
C SER A 106 6.69 -3.09 -13.21
N GLY A 107 6.88 -1.79 -12.97
CA GLY A 107 6.20 -0.73 -13.69
C GLY A 107 6.24 -0.92 -15.21
N LYS A 108 5.25 -0.36 -15.92
CA LYS A 108 5.38 -0.23 -17.37
C LYS A 108 6.55 0.70 -17.63
N ARG A 109 7.59 0.22 -18.33
CA ARG A 109 8.53 1.13 -18.98
C ARG A 109 7.69 2.07 -19.84
N LYS A 110 7.61 3.36 -19.49
CA LYS A 110 7.12 4.40 -20.38
C LYS A 110 8.18 4.63 -21.46
N ASP A 111 8.42 3.61 -22.27
CA ASP A 111 9.14 3.75 -23.52
C ASP A 111 8.23 3.24 -24.63
N GLU A 112 8.08 4.11 -25.63
CA GLU A 112 7.48 3.91 -26.95
C GLU A 112 6.03 4.40 -27.14
N PRO A 113 5.84 5.57 -27.79
CA PRO A 113 4.54 5.91 -28.36
C PRO A 113 4.19 4.88 -29.44
N GLN A 114 3.06 4.21 -29.28
CA GLN A 114 2.44 3.48 -30.38
C GLN A 114 1.85 4.51 -31.34
N ASN A 115 2.66 4.93 -32.31
CA ASN A 115 2.15 5.55 -33.52
C ASN A 115 1.27 4.53 -34.25
N LEU A 116 0.02 4.89 -34.51
CA LEU A 116 -0.67 4.55 -35.76
C LEU A 116 -1.26 5.83 -36.35
#